data_AF-G5E2X1-F1
#
_entry.id   AF-G5E2X1-F1
#
_cell.length_a   1.000
_cell.length_b   1.000
_cell.length_c   1.000
_cell.angle_alpha   90.00
_cell.angle_beta   90.00
_cell.angle_gamma   90.00
#
_symmetry.space_group_name_H-M   'P 1'
#
loop_
_entity.id
_entity.type
_entity.pdbx_description
1 polymer ?
#
loop_
_entity_poly.entity_id
_entity_poly.type
_entity_poly.pdbx_seq_one_letter_code
_entity_poly.pdbx_strand_id
1 'polypeptide(L)' 'NQTQHCKHLEGLVSSQTQLCRSNLELMQTIIHAAKEVKKTRVKAFSDMWWNCSSIELVPNFQQDLERG' A
#
# COMPACT_ATOMS: atom_id res chain seq x y z
N ASN A 1 7.04 -22.12 0.28
CA ASN A 1 5.67 -21.96 -0.26
C ASN A 1 5.29 -20.48 -0.22
N GLN A 2 5.71 -19.69 -1.21
CA GLN A 2 5.64 -18.21 -1.19
C GLN A 2 4.20 -17.66 -1.19
N THR A 3 3.24 -18.46 -1.64
CA THR A 3 1.79 -18.12 -1.64
C THR A 3 1.22 -17.89 -0.25
N GLN A 4 1.84 -18.43 0.81
CA GLN A 4 1.43 -18.20 2.19
C GLN A 4 1.70 -16.75 2.63
N HIS A 5 2.71 -16.07 2.09
CA HIS A 5 2.98 -14.67 2.41
C HIS A 5 1.80 -13.77 2.02
N CYS A 6 1.11 -14.07 0.91
CA CYS A 6 -0.09 -13.33 0.48
C CYS A 6 -1.24 -13.36 1.50
N LYS A 7 -1.34 -14.38 2.36
CA LYS A 7 -2.36 -14.46 3.42
C LYS A 7 -2.03 -13.61 4.65
N HIS A 8 -0.75 -13.31 4.86
CA HIS A 8 -0.27 -12.57 6.03
C HIS A 8 -0.12 -11.08 5.75
N LEU A 9 -0.39 -10.64 4.51
CA LEU A 9 -0.43 -9.23 4.16
C LEU A 9 -1.74 -8.63 4.70
N GLU A 10 -1.60 -7.74 5.67
CA GLU A 10 -2.72 -7.01 6.26
C GLU A 10 -3.41 -6.11 5.22
N GLY A 11 -4.72 -5.95 5.35
CA GLY A 11 -5.52 -5.08 4.48
C GLY A 11 -5.85 -5.64 3.08
N LEU A 12 -5.36 -6.83 2.72
CA LEU A 12 -5.76 -7.47 1.46
C LEU A 12 -7.14 -8.11 1.56
N VAL A 13 -8.03 -7.75 0.64
CA VAL A 13 -9.31 -8.47 0.47
C VAL A 13 -9.12 -9.79 -0.29
N SER A 14 -10.15 -10.63 -0.33
CA SER A 14 -10.10 -11.98 -0.92
C SER A 14 -9.63 -11.98 -2.38
N SER A 15 -10.13 -11.05 -3.21
CA SER A 15 -9.75 -10.91 -4.62
C SER A 15 -8.27 -10.53 -4.79
N GLN A 16 -7.76 -9.60 -3.97
CA GLN A 16 -6.35 -9.20 -3.99
C GLN A 16 -5.44 -10.33 -3.50
N THR A 17 -5.88 -11.10 -2.51
CA THR A 17 -5.16 -12.29 -2.03
C THR A 17 -5.04 -13.34 -3.14
N GLN A 18 -6.10 -13.55 -3.92
CA GLN A 18 -6.08 -14.46 -5.07
C GLN A 18 -5.12 -13.95 -6.15
N LEU A 19 -5.19 -12.66 -6.50
CA LEU A 19 -4.27 -12.04 -7.47
C LEU A 19 -2.81 -12.17 -7.04
N CYS A 20 -2.50 -11.96 -5.75
CA CYS A 20 -1.15 -12.12 -5.22
C CYS A 20 -0.63 -13.55 -5.41
N ARG A 21 -1.44 -14.57 -5.11
CA ARG A 21 -1.05 -15.98 -5.28
C ARG A 21 -0.85 -16.36 -6.75
N SER A 22 -1.64 -15.79 -7.65
CA SER A 22 -1.54 -16.05 -9.10
C SER A 22 -0.39 -15.29 -9.77
N ASN A 23 0.20 -14.27 -9.13
CA ASN A 23 1.19 -13.38 -9.73
C ASN A 23 2.40 -13.15 -8.82
N LEU A 24 2.89 -14.19 -8.13
CA LEU A 24 3.96 -14.08 -7.14
C LEU A 24 5.24 -13.42 -7.68
N GLU A 25 5.63 -13.73 -8.92
CA GLU A 25 6.82 -13.17 -9.56
C GLU A 25 6.73 -11.64 -9.72
N LEU A 26 5.51 -11.11 -9.90
CA LEU A 26 5.26 -9.68 -10.08
C LEU A 26 5.19 -8.92 -8.74
N MET A 27 4.92 -9.61 -7.63
CA MET A 27 4.65 -8.95 -6.34
C MET A 27 5.81 -8.08 -5.86
N GLN A 28 7.07 -8.44 -6.13
CA GLN A 28 8.22 -7.61 -5.77
C GLN A 28 8.23 -6.28 -6.52
N THR A 29 7.85 -6.28 -7.79
CA THR A 29 7.70 -5.06 -8.60
C THR A 29 6.57 -4.19 -8.08
N ILE A 30 5.43 -4.78 -7.72
CA ILE A 30 4.28 -4.06 -7.14
C ILE A 30 4.68 -3.38 -5.82
N ILE A 31 5.40 -4.10 -4.95
CA ILE A 31 5.89 -3.56 -3.67
C ILE A 31 6.86 -2.40 -3.91
N HIS A 32 7.80 -2.55 -4.86
CA HIS A 32 8.73 -1.47 -5.20
C HIS A 32 8.02 -0.23 -5.73
N ALA A 33 7.10 -0.41 -6.68
CA ALA A 33 6.32 0.68 -7.24
C ALA A 33 5.54 1.43 -6.15
N ALA A 34 4.88 0.71 -5.24
CA ALA A 34 4.16 1.31 -4.12
C ALA A 34 5.09 2.14 -3.20
N LYS A 35 6.31 1.65 -2.92
CA LYS A 35 7.31 2.39 -2.13
C LYS A 35 7.78 3.68 -2.84
N GLU A 36 8.01 3.63 -4.15
CA GLU A 36 8.41 4.82 -4.91
C GLU A 36 7.29 5.85 -5.01
N VAL A 37 6.04 5.41 -5.15
CA VAL A 37 4.86 6.30 -5.08
C VAL A 37 4.77 6.96 -3.70
N LYS A 38 4.98 6.21 -2.62
CA LYS A 38 5.00 6.74 -1.25
C LYS A 38 6.07 7.84 -1.06
N LYS A 39 7.28 7.64 -1.58
CA LYS A 39 8.33 8.66 -1.53
C LYS A 39 7.97 9.89 -2.36
N THR A 40 7.52 9.66 -3.58
CA THR A 40 7.24 10.74 -4.55
C THR A 40 6.11 11.63 -4.06
N ARG A 41 5.03 11.07 -3.49
CA ARG A 41 3.91 11.87 -2.98
C ARG A 41 4.29 12.77 -1.82
N VAL A 42 5.05 12.29 -0.83
CA VAL A 42 5.48 13.12 0.29
C VAL A 42 6.35 14.28 -0.20
N LYS A 43 7.23 14.03 -1.17
CA LYS A 43 8.05 15.08 -1.80
C LYS A 43 7.19 16.07 -2.60
N ALA A 44 6.23 15.59 -3.37
CA ALA A 44 5.40 16.44 -4.24
C ALA A 44 4.48 17.38 -3.44
N PHE A 45 4.08 16.98 -2.23
CA PHE A 45 3.17 17.72 -1.36
C PHE A 45 3.89 18.39 -0.17
N SER A 46 5.23 18.49 -0.16
CA SER A 46 6.00 18.96 1.01
C SER A 46 5.61 20.35 1.50
N ASP A 47 5.21 21.22 0.57
CA ASP A 47 4.90 22.63 0.83
C ASP A 47 3.39 22.88 0.98
N MET A 48 2.59 21.81 0.98
CA MET A 48 1.14 21.90 1.15
C MET A 48 0.73 21.72 2.61
N TRP A 49 -0.39 22.35 2.99
CA TRP A 49 -1.04 22.16 4.29
C TRP A 49 -1.34 20.69 4.57
N TRP A 50 -1.80 19.97 3.54
CA TRP A 50 -1.86 18.52 3.56
C TRP A 50 -0.65 17.96 2.83
N ASN A 51 0.37 17.57 3.61
CA ASN A 51 1.67 17.11 3.11
C ASN A 51 1.75 15.59 2.89
N CYS A 52 0.60 14.93 2.87
CA CYS A 52 0.51 13.49 2.67
C CYS A 52 1.12 12.61 3.80
N SER A 53 1.46 13.18 4.96
CA SER A 53 2.03 12.44 6.11
C SER A 53 1.17 11.28 6.62
N SER A 54 -0.15 11.34 6.46
CA SER A 54 -1.06 10.27 6.89
C SER A 54 -0.82 8.90 6.23
N ILE A 55 -0.06 8.85 5.13
CA ILE A 55 0.34 7.56 4.51
C ILE A 55 1.29 6.74 5.40
N GLU A 56 1.90 7.35 6.42
CA GLU A 56 2.68 6.63 7.43
C GLU A 56 1.81 5.83 8.40
N LEU A 57 0.50 6.10 8.44
CA LEU A 57 -0.43 5.45 9.36
C LEU A 57 -0.96 4.11 8.82
N VAL A 58 -0.62 3.72 7.59
CA VAL A 58 -1.01 2.43 7.00
C VAL A 58 -0.68 1.27 7.95
N PRO A 59 -1.60 0.30 8.16
CA PRO A 59 -2.93 0.19 7.54
C PRO A 59 -4.05 0.96 8.25
N ASN A 60 -3.76 1.57 9.40
CA ASN A 60 -4.74 2.18 10.30
C ASN A 60 -4.83 3.69 10.06
N PHE A 61 -5.56 4.08 9.03
CA PHE A 61 -5.79 5.49 8.73
C PHE A 61 -6.68 6.17 9.78
N GLN A 62 -6.60 7.50 9.83
CA GLN A 62 -7.57 8.29 10.59
C GLN A 62 -8.95 8.22 9.92
N GLN A 63 -10.02 8.33 10.70
CA GLN A 63 -11.41 8.17 10.22
C GLN A 63 -11.81 9.16 9.11
N ASP A 64 -11.15 10.31 9.03
CA ASP A 64 -11.33 11.31 7.98
C ASP A 64 -10.86 10.80 6.60
N LEU A 65 -9.89 9.88 6.57
CA LEU A 65 -9.42 9.22 5.34
C LEU A 65 -10.23 7.97 4.97
N GLU A 66 -11.01 7.43 5.91
CA GLU A 66 -11.92 6.30 5.65
C GLU A 66 -13.23 6.76 4.97
N ARG A 67 -13.55 8.06 5.05
CA ARG A 67 -14.76 8.66 4.47
C ARG A 67 -14.37 9.54 3.28
N GLY A 68 -14.21 8.92 2.12
CA GLY A 68 -13.99 9.59 0.82
C GLY A 68 -15.23 10.24 0.26
#